data_AF-A0A6N9TJH9-F1
#
_entry.id   AF-A0A6N9TJH9-F1
#
_cell.length_a   1.000
_cell.length_b   1.000
_cell.length_c   1.000
_cell.angle_alpha   90.00
_cell.angle_beta   90.00
_cell.angle_gamma   90.00
#
_symmetry.space_group_name_H-M   'P 1'
#
loop_
_entity.id
_entity.type
_entity.pdbx_description
1 polymer ?
#
loop_
_entity_poly.entity_id
_entity_poly.type
_entity_poly.pdbx_seq_one_letter_code
_entity_poly.pdbx_strand_id
1 'polypeptide(L)'
;MLLLGVLGIGMLAAACDPVTRHEVLSTVFDGVPELPPAEEMCEAYARRKVAEALAPPKSEAGEAAKPAERRSSHRPYAEKRCTDCHDFSTRVGLLHPRTELCFTCHKGFVRGPFVHGPVAVGDCLACHLPHTSPNPALLREDRTAICQRCHREERLAAALHRKVVEHGMNCVDCHDPHYGDARYFLR
;
A
#
# COMPACT_ATOMS: atom_id res chain seq x y z
N MET A 1 53.91 10.14 0.39
CA MET A 1 53.07 9.87 -0.80
C MET A 1 52.11 8.71 -0.51
N LEU A 2 51.03 8.92 0.25
CA LEU A 2 49.96 7.92 0.37
C LEU A 2 48.70 8.60 0.89
N LEU A 3 47.91 9.19 -0.02
CA LEU A 3 46.61 9.82 0.23
C LEU A 3 45.73 9.68 -1.03
N LEU A 4 45.56 8.45 -1.52
CA LEU A 4 44.75 8.15 -2.72
C LEU A 4 43.82 6.94 -2.53
N GLY A 5 43.35 6.69 -1.30
CA GLY A 5 42.68 5.43 -0.96
C GLY A 5 41.29 5.52 -0.32
N VAL A 6 40.54 6.62 -0.46
CA VAL A 6 39.23 6.75 0.23
C VAL A 6 38.05 7.09 -0.70
N LEU A 7 38.27 7.41 -1.98
CA LEU A 7 37.15 7.83 -2.85
C LEU A 7 36.29 6.69 -3.43
N GLY A 8 36.67 5.41 -3.26
CA GLY A 8 36.08 4.30 -4.01
C GLY A 8 34.87 3.59 -3.39
N ILE A 9 34.49 3.86 -2.14
CA ILE A 9 33.55 2.98 -1.40
C ILE A 9 32.15 3.62 -1.23
N GLY A 10 31.99 4.94 -1.44
CA GLY A 10 30.73 5.64 -1.23
C GLY A 10 29.63 5.42 -2.27
N MET A 11 29.95 4.90 -3.46
CA MET A 11 29.00 4.83 -4.58
C MET A 11 28.13 3.57 -4.62
N LEU A 12 28.46 2.52 -3.88
CA LEU A 12 27.74 1.24 -3.96
C LEU A 12 26.46 1.19 -3.10
N ALA A 13 26.32 2.08 -2.11
CA ALA A 13 25.16 2.11 -1.22
C ALA A 13 23.99 2.97 -1.73
N ALA A 14 24.21 3.83 -2.73
CA ALA A 14 23.17 4.68 -3.34
C ALA A 14 22.35 3.95 -4.44
N ALA A 15 22.60 2.66 -4.66
CA ALA A 15 22.09 1.90 -5.80
C ALA A 15 20.64 1.40 -5.67
N CYS A 16 20.03 1.49 -4.47
CA CYS A 16 18.72 0.88 -4.20
C CYS A 16 17.53 1.85 -4.29
N ASP A 17 17.75 3.16 -4.28
CA ASP A 17 16.70 4.15 -4.52
C ASP A 17 16.70 4.58 -6.00
N PRO A 18 15.60 4.39 -6.75
CA PRO A 18 15.56 4.68 -8.18
C PRO A 18 15.80 6.17 -8.51
N VAL A 19 15.40 7.09 -7.63
CA VAL A 19 15.56 8.54 -7.83
C VAL A 19 17.00 8.95 -7.56
N THR A 20 17.55 8.54 -6.43
CA THR A 20 18.96 8.77 -6.06
C THR A 20 19.89 8.12 -7.08
N ARG A 21 19.54 6.93 -7.59
CA ARG A 21 20.27 6.28 -8.68
C ARG A 21 20.21 7.09 -9.97
N HIS A 22 19.07 7.68 -10.32
CA HIS A 22 18.96 8.54 -11.51
C HIS A 22 19.75 9.84 -11.35
N GLU A 23 19.72 10.47 -10.17
CA GLU A 23 20.54 11.65 -9.86
C GLU A 23 22.05 11.33 -9.94
N VAL A 24 22.47 10.19 -9.40
CA VAL A 24 23.85 9.73 -9.49
C VAL A 24 24.24 9.39 -10.94
N LEU A 25 23.34 8.80 -11.72
CA LEU A 25 23.62 8.46 -13.11
C LEU A 25 23.66 9.72 -14.00
N SER A 26 22.76 10.67 -13.79
CA SER A 26 22.71 11.93 -14.57
C SER A 26 23.85 12.90 -14.22
N THR A 27 24.48 12.74 -13.05
CA THR A 27 25.69 13.49 -12.66
C THR A 27 26.99 12.87 -13.17
N VAL A 28 27.01 11.57 -13.46
CA VAL A 28 28.21 10.82 -13.86
C VAL A 28 28.24 10.54 -15.37
N PHE A 29 27.09 10.32 -15.99
CA PHE A 29 26.96 9.95 -17.39
C PHE A 29 26.20 11.03 -18.16
N ASP A 30 26.88 11.64 -19.13
CA ASP A 30 26.25 12.54 -20.09
C ASP A 30 25.27 11.75 -20.98
N GLY A 31 24.03 12.23 -21.08
CA GLY A 31 22.98 11.62 -21.93
C GLY A 31 21.94 10.78 -21.20
N VAL A 32 21.91 10.77 -19.87
CA VAL A 32 20.80 10.19 -19.10
C VAL A 32 19.53 11.05 -19.32
N PRO A 33 18.42 10.47 -19.81
CA PRO A 33 17.18 11.23 -20.04
C PRO A 33 16.64 11.83 -18.75
N GLU A 34 16.08 13.03 -18.82
CA GLU A 34 15.41 13.66 -17.67
C GLU A 34 14.20 12.83 -17.21
N LEU A 35 13.95 12.82 -15.89
CA LEU A 35 12.74 12.23 -15.36
C LEU A 35 11.53 13.10 -15.74
N PRO A 36 10.40 12.49 -16.12
CA PRO A 36 9.18 13.24 -16.38
C PRO A 36 8.71 13.95 -15.09
N PRO A 37 7.96 15.07 -15.20
CA PRO A 37 7.39 15.76 -14.06
C PRO A 37 6.60 14.83 -13.13
N ALA A 38 6.58 15.14 -11.84
CA ALA A 38 5.91 14.33 -10.83
C ALA A 38 4.42 14.12 -11.16
N GLU A 39 3.77 15.16 -11.71
CA GLU A 39 2.37 15.13 -12.13
C GLU A 39 2.13 14.10 -13.24
N GLU A 40 3.05 14.02 -14.21
CA GLU A 40 2.96 13.06 -15.31
C GLU A 40 3.18 11.62 -14.83
N MET A 41 4.11 11.41 -13.89
CA MET A 41 4.30 10.10 -13.25
C MET A 41 3.08 9.67 -12.44
N CYS A 42 2.47 10.60 -11.69
CA CYS A 42 1.24 10.36 -10.95
C CYS A 42 0.07 10.02 -11.87
N GLU A 43 -0.06 10.73 -13.00
CA GLU A 43 -1.11 10.48 -13.98
C GLU A 43 -0.91 9.13 -14.68
N ALA A 44 0.32 8.78 -15.07
CA ALA A 44 0.66 7.48 -15.64
C ALA A 44 0.35 6.34 -14.64
N TYR A 45 0.66 6.53 -13.36
CA TYR A 45 0.30 5.58 -12.31
C TYR A 45 -1.22 5.41 -12.19
N ALA A 46 -1.97 6.52 -12.16
CA ALA A 46 -3.43 6.51 -12.08
C ALA A 46 -4.05 5.79 -13.28
N ARG A 47 -3.60 6.09 -14.51
CA ARG A 47 -4.06 5.42 -15.74
C ARG A 47 -3.81 3.91 -15.70
N ARG A 48 -2.61 3.49 -15.25
CA ARG A 48 -2.31 2.06 -15.06
C ARG A 48 -3.24 1.39 -14.05
N LYS A 49 -3.52 2.05 -12.92
CA LYS A 49 -4.43 1.51 -11.89
C LYS A 49 -5.87 1.39 -12.37
N VAL A 50 -6.34 2.35 -13.16
CA VAL A 50 -7.65 2.27 -13.82
C VAL A 50 -7.68 1.12 -14.83
N ALA A 51 -6.64 0.97 -15.67
CA ALA A 51 -6.55 -0.14 -16.62
C ALA A 51 -6.50 -1.52 -15.93
N GLU A 52 -5.74 -1.65 -14.83
CA GLU A 52 -5.71 -2.86 -14.00
C GLU A 52 -7.08 -3.18 -13.38
N ALA A 53 -7.81 -2.16 -12.93
CA ALA A 53 -9.14 -2.32 -12.34
C ALA A 53 -10.22 -2.70 -13.37
N LEU A 54 -10.03 -2.31 -14.63
CA LEU A 54 -10.92 -2.62 -15.75
C LEU A 54 -10.55 -3.92 -16.47
N ALA A 55 -9.35 -4.47 -16.23
CA ALA A 55 -8.91 -5.71 -16.84
C ALA A 55 -9.76 -6.90 -16.31
N PRO A 56 -10.11 -7.88 -17.16
CA PRO A 56 -10.82 -9.07 -16.72
C PRO A 56 -9.98 -9.85 -15.69
N PRO A 57 -10.62 -10.50 -14.70
CA PRO A 57 -9.91 -11.28 -13.71
C PRO A 57 -9.12 -12.40 -14.41
N LYS A 58 -7.82 -12.45 -14.16
CA LYS A 58 -6.98 -13.55 -14.63
C LYS A 58 -7.51 -14.82 -13.96
N SER A 59 -8.05 -15.74 -14.77
CA SER A 59 -8.46 -17.05 -14.29
C SER A 59 -7.21 -17.87 -13.97
N GLU A 60 -6.87 -17.96 -12.69
CA GLU A 60 -5.90 -18.95 -12.24
C GLU A 60 -6.62 -20.29 -12.12
N ALA A 61 -6.22 -21.24 -12.97
CA ALA A 61 -6.64 -22.62 -12.89
C ALA A 61 -5.87 -23.31 -11.76
N GLY A 62 -6.61 -23.79 -10.76
CA GLY A 62 -6.22 -24.91 -9.89
C GLY A 62 -5.42 -24.58 -8.65
N GLU A 63 -6.09 -24.64 -7.49
CA GLU A 63 -5.58 -25.34 -6.30
C GLU A 63 -6.80 -25.72 -5.44
N ALA A 64 -6.82 -26.94 -4.91
CA ALA A 64 -7.94 -27.50 -4.17
C ALA A 64 -8.33 -26.64 -2.95
N ALA A 65 -9.64 -26.42 -2.78
CA ALA A 65 -10.20 -25.66 -1.67
C ALA A 65 -9.82 -26.28 -0.32
N LYS A 66 -8.97 -25.59 0.44
CA LYS A 66 -8.78 -25.85 1.88
C LYS A 66 -10.09 -25.55 2.63
N PRO A 67 -10.34 -26.20 3.79
CA PRO A 67 -11.58 -26.06 4.54
C PRO A 67 -11.87 -24.58 4.84
N ALA A 68 -13.16 -24.20 4.82
CA ALA A 68 -13.61 -22.82 4.97
C ALA A 68 -13.10 -22.17 6.27
N GLU A 69 -11.93 -21.56 6.21
CA GLU A 69 -11.36 -20.72 7.25
C GLU A 69 -12.26 -19.47 7.41
N ARG A 70 -12.38 -19.01 8.67
CA ARG A 70 -13.33 -18.00 9.13
C ARG A 70 -13.28 -16.74 8.26
N ARG A 71 -14.26 -16.59 7.38
CA ARG A 71 -14.43 -15.38 6.55
C ARG A 71 -14.70 -14.18 7.45
N SER A 72 -13.85 -13.18 7.41
CA SER A 72 -14.10 -11.88 8.03
C SER A 72 -15.29 -11.24 7.31
N SER A 73 -16.24 -10.71 8.06
CA SER A 73 -17.44 -10.06 7.52
C SER A 73 -17.61 -8.69 8.15
N HIS A 74 -17.86 -7.68 7.33
CA HIS A 74 -18.14 -6.34 7.81
C HIS A 74 -19.50 -6.34 8.49
N ARG A 75 -19.60 -5.77 9.69
CA ARG A 75 -20.80 -5.89 10.51
C ARG A 75 -22.09 -5.45 9.79
N PRO A 76 -22.16 -4.25 9.16
CA PRO A 76 -23.30 -3.87 8.33
C PRO A 76 -23.68 -4.90 7.25
N TYR A 77 -22.70 -5.54 6.62
CA TYR A 77 -22.94 -6.58 5.62
C TYR A 77 -23.49 -7.87 6.27
N ALA A 78 -22.88 -8.33 7.37
CA ALA A 78 -23.35 -9.48 8.14
C ALA A 78 -24.79 -9.31 8.65
N GLU A 79 -25.15 -8.07 9.03
CA GLU A 79 -26.48 -7.68 9.48
C GLU A 79 -27.46 -7.38 8.32
N LYS A 80 -27.02 -7.53 7.06
CA LYS A 80 -27.82 -7.25 5.84
C LYS A 80 -28.35 -5.82 5.75
N ARG A 81 -27.63 -4.85 6.32
CA ARG A 81 -27.95 -3.42 6.30
C ARG A 81 -27.43 -2.76 5.03
N CYS A 82 -27.85 -3.27 3.87
CA CYS A 82 -27.32 -2.87 2.57
C CYS A 82 -27.50 -1.37 2.29
N THR A 83 -28.64 -0.83 2.73
CA THR A 83 -29.03 0.58 2.52
C THR A 83 -28.28 1.57 3.38
N ASP A 84 -27.41 1.11 4.29
CA ASP A 84 -26.54 2.01 5.07
C ASP A 84 -25.34 2.50 4.25
N CYS A 85 -25.08 1.85 3.11
CA CYS A 85 -24.02 2.21 2.18
C CYS A 85 -24.54 2.41 0.76
N HIS A 86 -25.50 1.60 0.33
CA HIS A 86 -26.00 1.59 -1.04
C HIS A 86 -27.26 2.41 -1.23
N ASP A 87 -27.28 3.22 -2.30
CA ASP A 87 -28.49 3.83 -2.83
C ASP A 87 -28.84 3.19 -4.18
N PHE A 88 -29.78 2.24 -4.15
CA PHE A 88 -30.22 1.50 -5.33
C PHE A 88 -31.08 2.33 -6.30
N SER A 89 -31.41 3.58 -5.97
CA SER A 89 -32.10 4.50 -6.88
C SER A 89 -31.13 5.27 -7.77
N THR A 90 -29.84 5.29 -7.43
CA THR A 90 -28.82 6.03 -8.18
C THR A 90 -27.99 5.11 -9.07
N ARG A 91 -27.46 5.67 -10.16
CA ARG A 91 -26.55 4.95 -11.06
C ARG A 91 -25.20 4.62 -10.39
N VAL A 92 -24.77 5.43 -9.41
CA VAL A 92 -23.52 5.23 -8.64
C VAL A 92 -23.67 4.13 -7.59
N GLY A 93 -24.88 3.96 -7.05
CA GLY A 93 -25.19 2.86 -6.15
C GLY A 93 -24.68 3.05 -4.72
N LEU A 94 -24.21 4.23 -4.32
CA LEU A 94 -23.70 4.54 -2.98
C LEU A 94 -24.33 5.83 -2.44
N LEU A 95 -24.54 5.89 -1.12
CA LEU A 95 -25.08 7.08 -0.44
C LEU A 95 -24.13 8.28 -0.43
N HIS A 96 -22.82 8.02 -0.44
CA HIS A 96 -21.76 9.03 -0.43
C HIS A 96 -20.62 8.60 -1.37
N PRO A 97 -19.76 9.54 -1.81
CA PRO A 97 -18.53 9.19 -2.51
C PRO A 97 -17.71 8.18 -1.71
N ARG A 98 -17.02 7.26 -2.40
CA ARG A 98 -16.25 6.17 -1.75
C ARG A 98 -15.25 6.69 -0.71
N THR A 99 -14.63 7.84 -0.98
CA THR A 99 -13.63 8.49 -0.11
C THR A 99 -14.20 9.04 1.19
N GLU A 100 -15.52 9.22 1.27
CA GLU A 100 -16.22 9.79 2.43
C GLU A 100 -17.11 8.76 3.13
N LEU A 101 -17.62 7.79 2.38
CA LEU A 101 -18.64 6.84 2.85
C LEU A 101 -18.22 6.10 4.12
N CYS A 102 -16.97 5.64 4.19
CA CYS A 102 -16.46 4.91 5.35
C CYS A 102 -16.47 5.78 6.63
N PHE A 103 -16.23 7.08 6.49
CA PHE A 103 -16.16 8.03 7.61
C PHE A 103 -17.53 8.45 8.13
N THR A 104 -18.63 8.09 7.46
CA THR A 104 -19.99 8.27 8.00
C THR A 104 -20.14 7.56 9.35
N CYS A 105 -19.50 6.40 9.50
CA CYS A 105 -19.48 5.59 10.72
C CYS A 105 -18.09 5.53 11.39
N HIS A 106 -17.00 5.38 10.63
CA HIS A 106 -15.64 5.27 11.17
C HIS A 106 -15.00 6.63 11.47
N LYS A 107 -15.67 7.41 12.34
CA LYS A 107 -15.22 8.75 12.71
C LYS A 107 -13.99 8.72 13.59
N GLY A 108 -13.08 9.68 13.35
CA GLY A 108 -11.87 9.86 14.14
C GLY A 108 -10.98 8.61 14.15
N PHE A 109 -10.98 7.82 13.08
CA PHE A 109 -10.15 6.61 12.98
C PHE A 109 -8.68 6.92 12.68
N VAL A 110 -8.40 8.09 12.11
CA VAL A 110 -7.06 8.64 11.85
C VAL A 110 -6.78 9.71 12.91
N ARG A 111 -5.73 9.56 13.71
CA ARG A 111 -5.53 10.40 14.92
C ARG A 111 -4.13 10.98 15.09
N GLY A 112 -3.21 10.75 14.16
CA GLY A 112 -1.81 11.18 14.27
C GLY A 112 -1.36 12.10 13.13
N PRO A 113 -0.22 12.80 13.32
CA PRO A 113 0.33 13.75 12.36
C PRO A 113 0.86 13.08 11.08
N PHE A 114 1.23 11.79 11.13
CA PHE A 114 1.68 11.04 9.96
C PHE A 114 0.57 10.09 9.52
N VAL A 115 -0.05 10.39 8.38
CA VAL A 115 -1.14 9.57 7.81
C VAL A 115 -0.61 8.78 6.62
N HIS A 116 -0.97 7.50 6.55
CA HIS A 116 -0.57 6.64 5.44
C HIS A 116 -1.26 7.06 4.14
N GLY A 117 -0.55 7.05 3.01
CA GLY A 117 -0.99 7.64 1.74
C GLY A 117 -2.41 7.26 1.30
N PRO A 118 -2.75 5.97 1.16
CA PRO A 118 -4.11 5.54 0.80
C PRO A 118 -5.19 6.03 1.79
N VAL A 119 -4.85 6.12 3.07
CA VAL A 119 -5.77 6.58 4.12
C VAL A 119 -5.94 8.10 4.06
N ALA A 120 -4.88 8.85 3.77
CA ALA A 120 -4.92 10.30 3.62
C ALA A 120 -5.84 10.76 2.49
N VAL A 121 -6.01 9.94 1.46
CA VAL A 121 -6.92 10.21 0.32
C VAL A 121 -8.27 9.49 0.43
N GLY A 122 -8.55 8.82 1.55
CA GLY A 122 -9.80 8.09 1.77
C GLY A 122 -9.97 6.81 0.95
N ASP A 123 -8.90 6.26 0.37
CA ASP A 123 -8.96 5.02 -0.41
C ASP A 123 -8.89 3.77 0.48
N CYS A 124 -9.88 3.59 1.34
CA CYS A 124 -9.96 2.46 2.27
C CYS A 124 -9.98 1.11 1.54
N LEU A 125 -10.49 1.08 0.30
CA LEU A 125 -10.63 -0.12 -0.51
C LEU A 125 -9.33 -0.53 -1.22
N ALA A 126 -8.26 0.27 -1.11
CA ALA A 126 -6.92 -0.18 -1.46
C ALA A 126 -6.52 -1.42 -0.64
N CYS A 127 -6.95 -1.47 0.62
CA CYS A 127 -6.58 -2.54 1.56
C CYS A 127 -7.76 -3.38 2.06
N HIS A 128 -8.95 -2.81 2.22
CA HIS A 128 -10.11 -3.50 2.79
C HIS A 128 -11.18 -3.90 1.77
N LEU A 129 -11.92 -4.97 2.06
CA LEU A 129 -13.14 -5.38 1.36
C LEU A 129 -14.38 -5.01 2.18
N PRO A 130 -15.33 -4.24 1.65
CA PRO A 130 -16.42 -3.65 2.44
C PRO A 130 -17.50 -4.67 2.86
N HIS A 131 -17.49 -5.88 2.30
CA HIS A 131 -18.47 -6.92 2.58
C HIS A 131 -17.86 -8.08 3.36
N THR A 132 -17.03 -8.87 2.70
CA THR A 132 -16.38 -10.04 3.28
C THR A 132 -14.96 -10.17 2.75
N SER A 133 -14.12 -10.84 3.52
CA SER A 133 -12.78 -11.26 3.11
C SER A 133 -12.46 -12.64 3.68
N PRO A 134 -11.67 -13.47 2.97
CA PRO A 134 -11.03 -14.62 3.60
C PRO A 134 -10.01 -14.22 4.68
N ASN A 135 -9.48 -12.99 4.65
CA ASN A 135 -8.48 -12.52 5.59
C ASN A 135 -9.11 -11.77 6.77
N PRO A 136 -8.49 -11.79 7.97
CA PRO A 136 -8.92 -10.99 9.12
C PRO A 136 -9.01 -9.49 8.80
N ALA A 137 -9.85 -8.78 9.55
CA ALA A 137 -10.06 -7.34 9.41
C ALA A 137 -10.40 -6.90 7.97
N LEU A 138 -11.05 -7.77 7.21
CA LEU A 138 -11.48 -7.53 5.84
C LEU A 138 -10.36 -7.24 4.84
N LEU A 139 -9.13 -7.66 5.11
CA LEU A 139 -8.01 -7.34 4.23
C LEU A 139 -8.12 -8.04 2.87
N ARG A 140 -7.74 -7.37 1.78
CA ARG A 140 -7.76 -7.97 0.42
C ARG A 140 -6.78 -9.14 0.28
N GLU A 141 -5.69 -9.10 1.03
CA GLU A 141 -4.62 -10.09 1.06
C GLU A 141 -4.20 -10.34 2.51
N ASP A 142 -3.26 -11.27 2.72
CA ASP A 142 -2.65 -11.44 4.03
C ASP A 142 -1.86 -10.19 4.45
N ARG A 143 -1.55 -10.12 5.75
CA ARG A 143 -0.95 -8.94 6.39
C ARG A 143 0.41 -8.56 5.82
N THR A 144 1.16 -9.51 5.26
CA THR A 144 2.49 -9.25 4.71
C THR A 144 2.39 -8.92 3.23
N ALA A 145 1.65 -9.72 2.45
CA ALA A 145 1.51 -9.51 1.01
C ALA A 145 0.90 -8.15 0.68
N ILE A 146 -0.11 -7.71 1.44
CA ILE A 146 -0.79 -6.43 1.19
C ILE A 146 0.16 -5.23 1.22
N CYS A 147 1.14 -5.24 2.13
CA CYS A 147 2.16 -4.21 2.23
C CYS A 147 3.10 -4.26 1.02
N GLN A 148 3.51 -5.46 0.61
CA GLN A 148 4.43 -5.70 -0.51
C GLN A 148 3.82 -5.44 -1.89
N ARG A 149 2.50 -5.31 -1.99
CA ARG A 149 1.84 -4.87 -3.23
C ARG A 149 2.42 -3.55 -3.74
N CYS A 150 2.70 -2.63 -2.83
CA CYS A 150 3.26 -1.30 -3.12
C CYS A 150 4.70 -1.16 -2.59
N HIS A 151 4.97 -1.62 -1.37
CA HIS A 151 6.26 -1.45 -0.71
C HIS A 151 7.27 -2.55 -1.06
N ARG A 152 7.88 -2.40 -2.25
CA ARG A 152 8.88 -3.32 -2.81
C ARG A 152 10.31 -2.79 -2.71
N GLU A 153 10.45 -1.54 -2.31
CA GLU A 153 11.71 -0.88 -2.05
C GLU A 153 12.46 -1.54 -0.88
N GLU A 154 13.77 -1.34 -0.87
CA GLU A 154 14.58 -1.66 0.30
C GLU A 154 14.23 -0.69 1.43
N ARG A 155 13.81 -1.24 2.57
CA ARG A 155 13.43 -0.44 3.73
C ARG A 155 14.66 -0.10 4.56
N LEU A 156 14.73 1.12 5.08
CA LEU A 156 15.86 1.65 5.87
C LEU A 156 16.38 0.71 6.97
N ALA A 157 15.48 -0.03 7.64
CA ALA A 157 15.82 -0.99 8.69
C ALA A 157 15.90 -2.45 8.16
N ALA A 158 16.56 -2.69 7.02
CA ALA A 158 16.56 -3.98 6.33
C ALA A 158 16.96 -5.17 7.21
N ALA A 159 18.01 -5.02 8.03
CA ALA A 159 18.46 -6.05 8.97
C ALA A 159 17.40 -6.38 10.03
N LEU A 160 16.65 -5.38 10.52
CA LEU A 160 15.57 -5.58 11.47
C LEU A 160 14.38 -6.27 10.80
N HIS A 161 13.98 -5.82 9.61
CA HIS A 161 12.88 -6.45 8.86
C HIS A 161 13.16 -7.92 8.55
N ARG A 162 14.41 -8.28 8.23
CA ARG A 162 14.78 -9.68 8.04
C ARG A 162 14.54 -10.50 9.30
N LYS A 163 14.98 -10.00 10.46
CA LYS A 163 14.75 -10.67 11.76
C LYS A 163 13.26 -10.76 12.09
N VAL A 164 12.49 -9.71 11.85
CA VAL A 164 11.03 -9.69 12.05
C VAL A 164 10.37 -10.83 11.27
N VAL A 165 10.70 -10.95 9.97
CA VAL A 165 10.16 -12.01 9.11
C VAL A 165 10.63 -13.40 9.56
N GLU A 166 11.92 -13.56 9.90
CA GLU A 166 12.47 -14.82 10.41
C GLU A 166 11.79 -15.29 11.72
N HIS A 167 11.32 -14.37 12.55
CA HIS A 167 10.64 -14.66 13.81
C HIS A 167 9.10 -14.71 13.66
N GLY A 168 8.57 -14.71 12.42
CA GLY A 168 7.14 -14.80 12.15
C GLY A 168 6.33 -13.57 12.58
N MET A 169 7.00 -12.45 12.86
CA MET A 169 6.34 -11.17 13.12
C MET A 169 5.93 -10.51 11.80
N ASN A 170 4.90 -9.67 11.86
CA ASN A 170 4.34 -8.96 10.72
C ASN A 170 4.60 -7.46 10.83
N CYS A 171 4.47 -6.75 9.70
CA CYS A 171 4.69 -5.30 9.63
C CYS A 171 3.86 -4.55 10.68
N VAL A 172 2.62 -4.99 10.89
CA VAL A 172 1.65 -4.35 11.78
C VAL A 172 1.91 -4.59 13.27
N ASP A 173 2.94 -5.36 13.63
CA ASP A 173 3.32 -5.54 15.03
C ASP A 173 4.12 -4.33 15.55
N CYS A 174 4.80 -3.60 14.65
CA CYS A 174 5.53 -2.37 14.95
C CYS A 174 4.96 -1.14 14.24
N HIS A 175 4.36 -1.31 13.06
CA HIS A 175 3.80 -0.22 12.27
C HIS A 175 2.28 -0.16 12.39
N ASP A 176 1.71 1.03 12.36
CA ASP A 176 0.29 1.21 12.14
C ASP A 176 0.01 1.53 10.66
N PRO A 177 -0.86 0.77 9.98
CA PRO A 177 -1.10 0.95 8.55
C PRO A 177 -1.98 2.17 8.23
N HIS A 178 -2.50 2.88 9.23
CA HIS A 178 -3.38 4.03 9.03
C HIS A 178 -2.71 5.35 9.38
N TYR A 179 -2.09 5.44 10.57
CA TYR A 179 -1.41 6.64 11.03
C TYR A 179 -0.42 6.36 12.14
N GLY A 180 0.53 7.26 12.39
CA GLY A 180 1.38 7.21 13.58
C GLY A 180 1.74 8.58 14.12
N ASP A 181 2.20 8.59 15.36
CA ASP A 181 2.76 9.77 16.02
C ASP A 181 4.25 9.96 15.70
N ALA A 182 4.88 8.92 15.15
CA ALA A 182 6.24 8.93 14.65
C ALA A 182 6.30 8.72 13.13
N ARG A 183 7.41 9.14 12.52
CA ARG A 183 7.73 8.85 11.12
C ARG A 183 7.69 7.33 10.88
N TYR A 184 7.34 6.96 9.64
CA TYR A 184 7.17 5.56 9.24
C TYR A 184 6.08 4.81 10.02
N PHE A 185 5.17 5.53 10.66
CA PHE A 185 4.00 4.98 11.34
C PHE A 185 4.35 3.98 12.45
N LEU A 186 5.47 4.17 13.14
CA LEU A 186 5.85 3.34 14.27
C LEU A 186 4.88 3.56 15.44
N ARG A 187 4.54 2.47 16.12
CA ARG A 187 3.71 2.45 17.34
C ARG A 187 4.53 2.70 18.60
#